data_AF-A0A4S5CI13-F1
#
_entry.id   AF-A0A4S5CI13-F1
#
_cell.length_a   1.000
_cell.length_b   1.000
_cell.length_c   1.000
_cell.angle_alpha   90.00
_cell.angle_beta   90.00
_cell.angle_gamma   90.00
#
_symmetry.space_group_name_H-M   'P 1'
#
loop_
_entity.id
_entity.type
_entity.pdbx_description
1 polymer ?
#
loop_
_entity_poly.entity_id
_entity_poly.type
_entity_poly.pdbx_seq_one_letter_code
_entity_poly.pdbx_strand_id
1 'polypeptide(L)'
;MRRDITKNFIFRWFECGLSPEETAKLCFVSVTEVTLWDEGKKIPDVCKRVMRMATGRELPTVFTRYWDGWRMSGHHLITPAGTYLTRQRLEIIESFGAEDLKALKVSAALRRLPTSER
;
A
#
# COMPACT_ATOMS: atom_id res chain seq x y z
N MET A 1 31.18 3.94 -18.65
CA MET A 1 29.99 4.73 -19.03
C MET A 1 29.43 5.34 -17.76
N ARG A 2 29.54 6.66 -17.54
CA ARG A 2 28.91 7.31 -16.38
C ARG A 2 27.41 7.29 -16.64
N ARG A 3 26.65 6.55 -15.84
CA ARG A 3 25.20 6.70 -15.80
C ARG A 3 24.92 8.00 -15.07
N ASP A 4 24.43 9.01 -15.78
CA ASP A 4 23.88 10.19 -15.11
C ASP A 4 22.65 9.73 -14.33
N ILE A 5 22.71 9.92 -13.01
CA ILE A 5 21.60 9.57 -12.13
C ILE A 5 20.49 10.61 -12.38
N THR A 6 19.46 10.21 -13.09
CA THR A 6 18.32 11.08 -13.36
C THR A 6 17.30 11.04 -12.22
N LYS A 7 16.44 12.06 -12.15
CA LYS A 7 15.31 12.09 -11.22
C LYS A 7 14.37 10.88 -11.42
N ASN A 8 14.23 10.39 -12.64
CA ASN A 8 13.38 9.24 -12.95
C ASN A 8 13.98 7.95 -12.45
N PHE A 9 15.30 7.77 -12.59
CA PHE A 9 16.00 6.62 -12.01
C PHE A 9 15.85 6.60 -10.48
N ILE A 10 16.06 7.75 -9.82
CA ILE A 10 15.84 7.89 -8.37
C ILE A 10 14.38 7.56 -8.02
N PHE A 11 13.41 8.09 -8.75
CA PHE A 11 12.00 7.82 -8.52
C PHE A 11 11.64 6.33 -8.65
N ARG A 12 12.08 5.64 -9.71
CA ARG A 12 11.75 4.22 -9.90
C ARG A 12 12.48 3.33 -8.89
N TRP A 13 13.79 3.53 -8.75
CA TRP A 13 14.64 2.65 -7.96
C TRP A 13 14.63 2.98 -6.47
N PHE A 14 14.88 4.24 -6.10
CA PHE A 14 15.00 4.63 -4.69
C PHE A 14 13.64 4.90 -4.06
N GLU A 15 12.75 5.60 -4.76
CA GLU A 15 11.42 5.86 -4.22
C GLU A 15 10.51 4.64 -4.35
N CYS A 16 10.33 4.12 -5.56
CA CYS A 16 9.38 3.02 -5.79
C CYS A 16 10.00 1.63 -5.50
N GLY A 17 11.32 1.46 -5.49
CA GLY A 17 11.93 0.15 -5.23
C GLY A 17 11.66 -0.90 -6.31
N LEU A 18 11.32 -0.46 -7.53
CA LEU A 18 10.96 -1.36 -8.64
C LEU A 18 12.15 -1.57 -9.57
N SER A 19 12.32 -2.77 -10.12
CA SER A 19 13.23 -3.04 -11.24
C SER A 19 12.68 -2.49 -12.57
N PRO A 20 13.51 -2.34 -13.63
CA PRO A 20 13.02 -1.99 -14.96
C PRO A 20 11.97 -2.96 -15.49
N GLU A 21 12.14 -4.27 -15.25
CA GLU A 21 11.25 -5.34 -15.68
C GLU A 21 9.92 -5.31 -14.93
N GLU A 22 9.95 -5.11 -13.61
CA GLU A 22 8.75 -4.95 -12.79
C GLU A 22 7.95 -3.71 -13.22
N THR A 23 8.66 -2.60 -13.46
CA THR A 23 8.05 -1.34 -13.93
C THR A 23 7.42 -1.51 -15.31
N ALA A 24 8.11 -2.19 -16.23
CA ALA A 24 7.62 -2.46 -17.58
C ALA A 24 6.33 -3.29 -17.56
N LYS A 25 6.31 -4.36 -16.76
CA LYS A 25 5.12 -5.19 -16.55
C LYS A 25 3.99 -4.41 -15.92
N LEU A 26 4.28 -3.59 -14.90
CA LEU A 26 3.30 -2.79 -14.18
C LEU A 26 2.66 -1.71 -15.06
N CYS A 27 3.46 -1.05 -15.90
CA CYS A 27 3.01 0.06 -16.74
C CYS A 27 2.56 -0.38 -18.14
N PHE A 28 2.60 -1.68 -18.45
CA PHE A 28 2.29 -2.24 -19.78
C PHE A 28 3.12 -1.61 -20.91
N VAL A 29 4.42 -1.42 -20.66
CA VAL A 29 5.39 -0.89 -21.64
C VAL A 29 6.58 -1.84 -21.81
N SER A 30 7.45 -1.57 -22.78
CA SER A 30 8.70 -2.32 -22.93
C SER A 30 9.75 -1.92 -21.89
N VAL A 31 10.68 -2.82 -21.57
CA VAL A 31 11.83 -2.51 -20.70
C VAL A 31 12.66 -1.36 -21.30
N THR A 32 12.79 -1.30 -22.63
CA THR A 32 13.46 -0.20 -23.33
C THR A 32 12.82 1.16 -23.03
N GLU A 33 11.49 1.24 -22.99
CA GLU A 33 10.78 2.48 -22.64
C GLU A 33 11.10 2.90 -21.20
N VAL A 34 11.18 1.95 -20.27
CA VAL A 34 11.58 2.22 -18.88
C VAL A 34 13.04 2.68 -18.80
N THR A 35 13.95 2.08 -19.56
CA THR A 35 15.34 2.53 -19.63
C THR A 35 15.45 3.96 -20.16
N LEU A 36 14.67 4.31 -21.20
CA LEU A 36 14.61 5.68 -21.70
C LEU A 36 14.08 6.65 -20.65
N TRP A 37 13.11 6.23 -19.84
CA TRP A 37 12.65 7.04 -18.70
C TRP A 37 13.77 7.29 -17.70
N ASP A 38 14.52 6.25 -17.33
CA ASP A 38 15.69 6.36 -16.45
C ASP A 38 16.80 7.23 -17.05
N GLU A 39 16.88 7.35 -18.38
CA GLU A 39 17.79 8.25 -19.10
C GLU A 39 17.27 9.69 -19.20
N GLY A 40 16.06 9.97 -18.69
CA GLY A 40 15.50 11.32 -18.57
C GLY A 40 14.27 11.59 -19.43
N LYS A 41 13.81 10.63 -20.25
CA LYS A 41 12.53 10.74 -20.94
C LYS A 41 11.39 10.89 -19.93
N LYS A 42 10.42 11.77 -20.18
CA LYS A 42 9.30 11.99 -19.26
C LYS A 42 8.49 10.70 -19.07
N ILE A 43 8.41 10.21 -17.83
CA ILE A 43 7.46 9.15 -17.45
C ILE A 43 6.03 9.73 -17.50
N PRO A 44 5.08 9.07 -18.18
CA PRO A 44 3.66 9.46 -18.14
C PRO A 44 3.12 9.52 -16.71
N ASP A 45 2.31 10.53 -16.41
CA ASP A 45 1.82 10.76 -15.04
C ASP A 45 0.97 9.59 -14.51
N VAL A 46 0.26 8.89 -15.40
CA VAL A 46 -0.45 7.65 -15.09
C VAL A 46 0.50 6.54 -14.64
N CYS A 47 1.65 6.37 -15.30
CA CYS A 47 2.64 5.36 -14.92
C CYS A 47 3.26 5.69 -13.56
N LYS A 48 3.55 6.98 -13.29
CA LYS A 48 4.02 7.41 -11.95
C LYS A 48 3.00 7.09 -10.84
N ARG A 49 1.72 7.33 -11.11
CA ARG A 49 0.63 7.00 -10.17
C ARG A 49 0.56 5.50 -9.91
N VAL A 50 0.55 4.68 -10.96
CA VAL A 50 0.50 3.22 -10.82
C VAL A 50 1.71 2.68 -10.04
N MET A 51 2.93 3.19 -10.31
CA MET A 51 4.12 2.83 -9.53
C MET A 51 3.98 3.17 -8.04
N ARG A 52 3.44 4.35 -7.70
CA ARG A 52 3.18 4.72 -6.30
C ARG A 52 2.11 3.86 -5.65
N MET A 53 1.05 3.49 -6.38
CA MET A 53 0.01 2.62 -5.86
C MET A 53 0.51 1.19 -5.61
N ALA A 54 1.25 0.62 -6.57
CA ALA A 54 1.77 -0.75 -6.47
C ALA A 54 2.75 -0.93 -5.31
N THR A 55 3.47 0.14 -4.95
CA THR A 55 4.46 0.15 -3.86
C THR A 55 3.85 0.52 -2.51
N GLY A 56 2.52 0.63 -2.44
CA GLY A 56 1.80 1.00 -1.23
C GLY A 56 2.03 2.45 -0.78
N ARG A 57 2.59 3.31 -1.63
CA ARG A 57 2.75 4.75 -1.35
C ARG A 57 1.44 5.53 -1.55
N GLU A 58 0.54 5.03 -2.39
CA GLU A 58 -0.82 5.54 -2.57
C GLU A 58 -1.83 4.41 -2.33
N LEU A 59 -2.82 4.64 -1.46
CA LEU A 59 -3.91 3.69 -1.27
C LEU A 59 -4.91 3.80 -2.42
N PRO A 60 -5.52 2.69 -2.88
CA PRO A 60 -6.52 2.74 -3.92
C PRO A 60 -7.81 3.40 -3.41
N THR A 61 -7.98 4.68 -3.74
CA THR A 61 -9.19 5.47 -3.48
C THR A 61 -10.06 5.68 -4.73
N VAL A 62 -9.51 5.36 -5.91
CA VAL A 62 -10.12 5.69 -7.22
C VAL A 62 -11.47 5.02 -7.46
N PHE A 63 -11.62 3.76 -7.05
CA PHE A 63 -12.85 2.98 -7.29
C PHE A 63 -13.70 2.79 -6.03
N THR A 64 -13.10 2.95 -4.86
CA THR A 64 -13.76 2.76 -3.57
C THR A 64 -13.29 3.85 -2.62
N ARG A 65 -14.22 4.67 -2.14
CA ARG A 65 -13.97 5.74 -1.15
C ARG A 65 -13.62 5.23 0.26
N TYR A 66 -13.44 3.92 0.42
CA TYR A 66 -13.16 3.29 1.70
C TYR A 66 -11.85 3.80 2.32
N TRP A 67 -10.88 4.15 1.48
CA TRP A 67 -9.60 4.71 1.88
C TRP A 67 -9.54 6.24 1.74
N ASP A 68 -10.67 6.94 1.55
CA ASP A 68 -10.66 8.40 1.43
C ASP A 68 -10.10 9.04 2.70
N GLY A 69 -9.15 9.95 2.52
CA GLY A 69 -8.42 10.61 3.61
C GLY A 69 -7.32 9.76 4.24
N TRP A 70 -7.25 8.46 3.94
CA TRP A 70 -6.12 7.62 4.34
C TRP A 70 -4.95 7.81 3.37
N ARG A 71 -3.73 7.85 3.91
CA ARG A 71 -2.52 8.08 3.10
C ARG A 71 -1.33 7.32 3.69
N MET A 72 -0.42 6.87 2.83
CA MET A 72 0.84 6.25 3.25
C MET A 72 1.96 7.28 3.21
N SER A 73 2.79 7.32 4.26
CA SER A 73 3.94 8.22 4.36
C SER A 73 5.13 7.48 4.97
N GLY A 74 6.07 7.07 4.13
CA GLY A 74 7.18 6.21 4.54
C GLY A 74 6.66 4.89 5.11
N HIS A 75 6.96 4.60 6.38
CA HIS A 75 6.52 3.39 7.08
C HIS A 75 5.23 3.56 7.90
N HIS A 76 4.47 4.64 7.67
CA HIS A 76 3.28 4.96 8.45
C HIS A 76 2.04 5.01 7.58
N LEU A 77 0.96 4.40 8.09
CA LEU A 77 -0.39 4.61 7.59
C LEU A 77 -0.99 5.78 8.35
N ILE A 78 -1.40 6.83 7.65
CA ILE A 78 -2.01 8.02 8.25
C ILE A 78 -3.52 7.95 8.07
N THR A 79 -4.25 8.15 9.17
CA THR A 79 -5.72 8.18 9.17
C THR A 79 -6.24 9.52 8.60
N PRO A 80 -7.54 9.61 8.22
CA PRO A 80 -8.16 10.87 7.82
C PRO A 80 -8.08 11.98 8.88
N ALA A 81 -8.01 11.59 10.16
CA ALA A 81 -7.81 12.52 11.28
C ALA A 81 -6.35 13.02 11.42
N GLY A 82 -5.43 12.53 10.58
CA GLY A 82 -4.01 12.90 10.62
C GLY A 82 -3.17 12.07 11.58
N THR A 83 -3.73 11.02 12.18
CA THR A 83 -3.00 10.16 13.12
C THR A 83 -2.06 9.22 12.38
N TYR A 84 -0.80 9.15 12.85
CA TYR A 84 0.18 8.20 12.33
C TYR A 84 0.01 6.83 13.00
N LEU A 85 -0.18 5.80 12.18
CA LEU A 85 -0.18 4.40 12.58
C LEU A 85 1.14 3.78 12.15
N THR A 86 2.00 3.51 13.13
CA THR A 86 3.22 2.71 12.95
C THR A 86 2.86 1.23 12.81
N ARG A 87 3.79 0.42 12.30
CA ARG A 87 3.68 -1.04 12.30
C ARG A 87 3.28 -1.58 13.69
N GLN A 88 3.98 -1.18 14.75
CA GLN A 88 3.70 -1.63 16.12
C GLN A 88 2.28 -1.27 16.56
N ARG A 89 1.79 -0.07 16.21
CA ARG A 89 0.43 0.35 16.55
C ARG A 89 -0.62 -0.49 15.82
N LEU A 90 -0.34 -0.88 14.58
CA LEU A 90 -1.20 -1.80 13.83
C LEU A 90 -1.20 -3.21 14.44
N GLU A 91 -0.04 -3.73 14.83
CA GLU A 91 0.10 -5.05 15.51
C GLU A 91 -0.68 -5.08 16.84
N ILE A 92 -0.64 -3.97 17.59
CA ILE A 92 -1.43 -3.82 18.82
C ILE A 92 -2.93 -3.84 18.50
N ILE A 93 -3.40 -3.03 17.53
CA ILE A 93 -4.81 -3.00 17.12
C ILE A 93 -5.30 -4.38 16.66
N GLU A 94 -4.48 -5.11 15.90
CA GLU A 94 -4.78 -6.48 15.47
C GLU A 94 -4.92 -7.42 16.66
N SER A 95 -3.99 -7.37 17.61
CA SER A 95 -3.98 -8.22 18.80
C SER A 95 -5.24 -8.00 19.66
N PHE A 96 -5.58 -6.74 19.94
CA PHE A 96 -6.79 -6.41 20.71
C PHE A 96 -8.07 -6.76 19.95
N GLY A 97 -8.12 -6.48 18.64
CA GLY A 97 -9.27 -6.84 17.81
C GLY A 97 -9.51 -8.35 17.72
N ALA A 98 -8.45 -9.16 17.75
CA ALA A 98 -8.56 -10.62 17.76
C ALA A 98 -9.15 -11.15 19.08
N GLU A 99 -8.79 -10.56 20.22
CA GLU A 99 -9.36 -10.92 21.52
C GLU A 99 -10.85 -10.56 21.61
N ASP A 100 -11.22 -9.34 21.19
CA ASP A 100 -12.61 -8.90 21.16
C ASP A 100 -13.46 -9.76 20.21
N LEU A 101 -12.93 -10.10 19.03
CA LEU A 101 -13.62 -10.97 18.08
C LEU A 101 -13.79 -12.40 18.63
N LYS A 102 -12.82 -12.91 19.39
CA LYS A 102 -12.91 -14.20 20.08
C LYS A 102 -13.98 -14.17 21.17
N ALA A 103 -14.01 -13.13 21.99
CA ALA A 103 -15.02 -12.93 23.03
C ALA A 103 -16.43 -12.81 22.41
N LEU A 104 -16.58 -12.05 21.32
CA LEU A 104 -17.83 -11.93 20.57
C LEU A 104 -18.31 -13.28 20.02
N LYS A 105 -17.41 -14.08 19.42
CA LYS A 105 -17.74 -15.42 18.92
C LYS A 105 -18.17 -16.37 20.04
N VAL A 106 -17.48 -16.36 21.19
CA VAL A 106 -17.85 -17.16 22.37
C VAL A 106 -19.24 -16.76 22.87
N SER A 107 -19.50 -15.46 23.03
CA SER A 107 -20.82 -14.97 23.45
C SER A 107 -21.94 -15.27 22.44
N ALA A 108 -21.62 -15.28 21.14
CA ALA A 108 -22.57 -15.66 20.09
C ALA A 108 -22.85 -17.16 20.09
N ALA A 109 -21.85 -18.00 20.37
CA ALA A 109 -22.00 -19.45 20.51
C ALA A 109 -22.85 -19.81 21.74
N LEU A 110 -22.59 -19.19 22.90
CA LEU A 110 -23.41 -19.35 24.11
C LEU A 110 -24.87 -18.94 23.90
N ARG A 111 -25.10 -17.88 23.09
CA ARG A 111 -26.46 -17.44 22.72
C ARG A 111 -27.20 -18.44 21.81
N ARG A 112 -26.49 -19.33 21.12
CA ARG A 112 -27.10 -20.35 20.23
C ARG A 112 -27.38 -21.68 20.92
N LEU A 113 -26.85 -21.90 22.13
CA LEU A 113 -27.16 -23.09 22.92
C LEU A 113 -28.61 -23.02 23.43
N PRO A 114 -29.37 -24.13 23.37
CA PRO A 114 -30.71 -24.21 23.93
C PRO A 114 -30.64 -24.01 25.46
N THR A 115 -31.69 -23.43 26.04
CA THR A 115 -31.75 -23.01 27.45
C THR A 115 -31.51 -24.11 28.48
N SER A 116 -31.52 -25.39 28.09
CA SER A 116 -31.17 -26.51 28.97
C SER A 116 -29.66 -26.77 29.09
N GLU A 117 -28.83 -26.15 28.26
CA GLU A 117 -27.37 -26.34 28.21
C GLU A 117 -26.56 -25.04 28.45
N ARG A 118 -27.22 -23.98 28.94
CA ARG A 118 -26.59 -22.70 29.30
C ARG A 118 -26.19 -22.63 30.76
#